data_AF-A0A0M4HTI8-F1
#
_entry.id   AF-A0A0M4HTI8-F1
#
_cell.length_a   1.000
_cell.length_b   1.000
_cell.length_c   1.000
_cell.angle_alpha   90.00
_cell.angle_beta   90.00
_cell.angle_gamma   90.00
#
_symmetry.space_group_name_H-M   'P 1'
#
loop_
_entity.id
_entity.type
_entity.pdbx_description
1 polymer ?
#
loop_
_entity_poly.entity_id
_entity_poly.type
_entity_poly.pdbx_seq_one_letter_code
_entity_poly.pdbx_strand_id
1 'polypeptide(L)' 'MSQVKFIVTPSGNATSVWAGTVPVAARPAQRLIYKSTWKETSDDGITRIFDTIAVTEPDGSVKLTLTDKKNGKSKSAK' A
#
# COMPACT_ATOMS: atom_id res chain seq x y z
N MET A 1 13.19 2.06 3.19
CA MET A 1 11.95 2.77 2.79
C MET A 1 11.35 3.37 4.05
N SER A 2 10.72 4.53 3.98
CA SER A 2 10.11 5.19 5.14
C SER A 2 8.65 5.54 4.84
N GLN A 3 7.79 5.48 5.86
CA GLN A 3 6.41 5.91 5.74
C GLN A 3 6.38 7.44 5.73
N VAL A 4 5.81 8.02 4.67
CA VAL A 4 5.73 9.48 4.49
C VAL A 4 4.34 10.01 4.78
N LYS A 5 3.32 9.16 4.73
CA LYS A 5 1.94 9.55 5.01
C LYS A 5 1.13 8.36 5.49
N PHE A 6 0.33 8.58 6.52
CA PHE A 6 -0.67 7.63 6.97
C PHE A 6 -1.96 8.39 7.28
N ILE A 7 -3.07 7.98 6.66
CA ILE A 7 -4.39 8.53 6.91
C ILE A 7 -5.31 7.38 7.28
N VAL A 8 -6.07 7.58 8.35
CA VAL A 8 -7.20 6.75 8.71
C VAL A 8 -8.42 7.64 8.78
N THR A 9 -9.53 7.16 8.23
CA THR A 9 -10.83 7.86 8.28
C THR A 9 -11.73 7.21 9.33
N PRO A 10 -12.72 7.93 9.91
CA PRO A 10 -13.67 7.34 10.85
C PRO A 10 -14.45 6.14 10.29
N SER A 11 -14.62 6.04 8.96
CA SER A 11 -15.24 4.89 8.30
C SER A 11 -14.34 3.63 8.30
N GLY A 12 -13.12 3.72 8.84
CA GLY A 12 -12.16 2.63 8.89
C GLY A 12 -11.39 2.41 7.60
N ASN A 13 -11.49 3.32 6.62
CA ASN A 13 -10.58 3.28 5.46
C ASN A 13 -9.21 3.81 5.88
N ALA A 14 -8.16 3.16 5.42
CA ALA A 14 -6.79 3.55 5.67
C ALA A 14 -6.02 3.72 4.36
N THR A 15 -5.10 4.68 4.32
CA THR A 15 -4.15 4.85 3.23
C THR A 15 -2.78 5.11 3.80
N SER A 16 -1.80 4.32 3.37
CA SER A 16 -0.42 4.35 3.81
C SER A 16 0.48 4.59 2.61
N VAL A 17 1.30 5.63 2.64
CA VAL A 17 2.25 5.95 1.57
C VAL A 17 3.65 5.85 2.13
N TRP A 18 4.48 5.08 1.43
CA TRP A 18 5.88 4.88 1.72
C TRP A 18 6.72 5.39 0.57
N ALA A 19 7.87 5.97 0.90
CA ALA A 19 8.84 6.46 -0.05
C ALA A 19 10.19 5.77 0.17
N GLY A 20 10.89 5.50 -0.92
CA GLY A 20 12.23 4.95 -0.89
C GLY A 20 12.99 5.24 -2.17
N THR A 21 14.20 4.71 -2.22
CA THR A 21 15.10 4.85 -3.38
C THR A 21 15.66 3.50 -3.76
N VAL A 22 15.80 3.28 -5.06
CA VAL A 22 16.42 2.09 -5.64
C VAL A 22 17.88 2.40 -6.01
N PRO A 23 18.83 1.50 -5.69
CA PRO A 23 20.23 1.63 -6.10
C PRO A 23 20.34 1.79 -7.61
N VAL A 24 21.33 2.56 -8.08
CA VAL A 24 21.51 2.88 -9.52
C VAL A 24 21.47 1.64 -10.42
N ALA A 25 22.12 0.56 -10.00
CA ALA A 25 22.20 -0.70 -10.76
C ALA A 25 20.84 -1.40 -10.98
N ALA A 26 19.82 -1.07 -10.19
CA ALA A 26 18.49 -1.69 -10.25
C ALA A 26 17.39 -0.71 -10.70
N ARG A 27 17.75 0.50 -11.14
CA ARG A 27 16.78 1.49 -11.61
C ARG A 27 16.21 1.07 -12.98
N PRO A 28 14.89 1.18 -13.18
CA PRO A 28 14.29 0.87 -14.47
C PRO A 28 14.62 1.99 -15.48
N ALA A 29 14.70 1.65 -16.77
CA ALA A 29 14.87 2.64 -17.83
C ALA A 29 13.62 3.53 -18.04
N GLN A 30 12.45 3.03 -17.62
CA GLN A 30 11.16 3.70 -17.74
C GLN A 30 10.35 3.54 -16.46
N ARG A 31 9.33 4.37 -16.28
CA ARG A 31 8.43 4.29 -15.13
C ARG A 31 7.77 2.91 -15.04
N LEU A 32 7.95 2.25 -13.89
CA LEU A 32 7.37 0.95 -13.61
C LEU A 32 6.23 1.10 -12.60
N ILE A 33 5.09 0.46 -12.88
CA ILE A 33 3.96 0.40 -11.97
C ILE A 33 3.67 -1.07 -11.66
N TYR A 34 3.77 -1.42 -10.39
CA TYR A 34 3.41 -2.73 -9.88
C TYR A 34 2.15 -2.61 -9.02
N LYS A 35 1.15 -3.44 -9.33
CA LYS A 35 -0.12 -3.51 -8.59
C LYS A 35 -0.25 -4.90 -8.00
N SER A 36 -0.60 -4.95 -6.72
CA SER A 36 -0.81 -6.20 -5.99
C SER A 36 -1.83 -6.01 -4.88
N THR A 37 -2.31 -7.10 -4.32
CA THR A 37 -3.16 -7.11 -3.13
C THR A 37 -2.40 -7.76 -1.99
N TRP A 38 -2.30 -7.07 -0.86
CA TRP A 38 -1.64 -7.59 0.34
C TRP A 38 -2.68 -7.83 1.43
N LYS A 39 -2.70 -9.04 1.97
CA LYS A 39 -3.58 -9.42 3.07
C LYS A 39 -2.77 -9.49 4.34
N GLU A 40 -3.17 -8.74 5.34
CA GLU A 40 -2.58 -8.73 6.68
C GLU A 40 -3.64 -9.16 7.69
N THR A 41 -3.32 -10.14 8.53
CA THR A 41 -4.15 -10.47 9.68
C THR A 41 -3.43 -9.93 10.91
N SER A 42 -4.02 -8.94 11.56
CA SER A 42 -3.50 -8.37 12.81
C SER A 42 -3.70 -9.35 13.97
N ASP A 43 -2.92 -9.19 15.04
CA ASP A 43 -2.96 -10.06 16.23
C ASP A 43 -4.31 -10.07 16.95
N ASP A 44 -5.12 -9.02 16.72
CA ASP A 44 -6.51 -8.90 17.18
C ASP A 44 -7.52 -9.71 16.34
N GLY A 45 -7.04 -10.48 15.35
CA GLY A 45 -7.85 -11.30 14.45
C GLY A 45 -8.49 -10.53 13.29
N ILE A 46 -8.25 -9.22 13.17
CA ILE A 46 -8.79 -8.41 12.08
C ILE A 46 -7.95 -8.64 10.83
N THR A 47 -8.58 -9.19 9.79
CA THR A 47 -7.99 -9.26 8.45
C THR A 47 -8.24 -7.95 7.71
N ARG A 48 -7.16 -7.32 7.22
CA ARG A 48 -7.20 -6.19 6.28
C ARG A 48 -6.69 -6.61 4.91
N ILE A 49 -7.33 -6.10 3.87
CA ILE A 49 -6.91 -6.32 2.48
C ILE A 49 -6.51 -4.96 1.92
N PHE A 50 -5.24 -4.82 1.58
CA PHE A 50 -4.68 -3.61 1.04
C PHE A 50 -4.49 -3.73 -0.47
N ASP A 51 -5.11 -2.81 -1.20
CA ASP A 51 -4.72 -2.54 -2.58
C ASP A 51 -3.37 -1.82 -2.57
N THR A 52 -2.38 -2.48 -3.14
CA THR A 52 -0.98 -2.04 -3.12
C THR A 52 -0.57 -1.57 -4.51
N ILE A 53 -0.06 -0.35 -4.60
CA ILE A 53 0.48 0.24 -5.82
C ILE A 53 1.90 0.72 -5.53
N ALA A 54 2.88 0.08 -6.14
CA ALA A 54 4.26 0.55 -6.16
C ALA A 54 4.55 1.23 -7.50
N VAL A 55 5.10 2.43 -7.45
CA VAL A 55 5.58 3.17 -8.61
C VAL A 55 7.07 3.39 -8.44
N THR A 56 7.86 2.99 -9.44
CA THR A 56 9.29 3.26 -9.50
C THR A 56 9.57 4.13 -10.72
N GLU A 57 10.15 5.29 -10.50
CA GLU A 57 10.56 6.20 -11.58
C GLU A 57 12.01 5.88 -12.03
N PRO A 58 12.43 6.30 -13.23
CA PRO A 58 13.79 6.09 -13.73
C PRO A 58 14.90 6.73 -12.88
N ASP A 59 14.57 7.78 -12.14
CA ASP A 59 15.49 8.42 -11.18
C ASP A 59 15.78 7.55 -9.94
N GLY A 60 15.07 6.42 -9.81
CA GLY A 60 15.16 5.48 -8.71
C GLY A 60 14.23 5.79 -7.54
N SER A 61 13.41 6.84 -7.62
CA SER A 61 12.40 7.11 -6.60
C SER A 61 11.31 6.03 -6.64
N VAL A 62 10.96 5.52 -5.45
CA VAL A 62 9.90 4.53 -5.27
C VAL A 62 8.83 5.11 -4.37
N LYS A 63 7.58 4.98 -4.81
CA LYS A 63 6.40 5.29 -4.02
C LYS A 63 5.51 4.07 -3.91
N LEU A 64 5.33 3.57 -2.70
CA LEU A 64 4.43 2.48 -2.39
C LEU A 64 3.18 3.04 -1.70
N THR A 65 2.01 2.77 -2.25
CA THR A 65 0.72 3.20 -1.70
C THR A 65 -0.09 1.96 -1.36
N LEU A 66 -0.45 1.81 -0.09
CA LEU A 66 -1.36 0.78 0.39
C LEU A 66 -2.69 1.45 0.72
N THR A 67 -3.78 0.92 0.19
CA THR A 67 -5.13 1.42 0.44
C THR A 67 -5.97 0.28 0.98
N ASP A 68 -6.41 0.42 2.23
CA ASP A 68 -7.47 -0.42 2.79
C ASP A 68 -8.79 0.33 2.63
N LYS A 69 -9.66 -0.21 1.78
CA LYS A 69 -11.05 0.23 1.72
C LYS A 69 -11.89 -0.80 2.44
N LYS A 70 -12.44 -0.39 3.57
CA LYS A 70 -13.52 -1.08 4.24
C LYS A 70 -14.80 -0.87 3.42
N ASN A 71 -14.87 -1.47 2.23
CA ASN A 71 -16.12 -1.60 1.50
C ASN A 71 -17.11 -2.25 2.46
N GLY A 72 -18.21 -1.56 2.79
CA GLY A 72 -19.18 -1.87 3.85
C GLY A 72 -19.85 -3.24 3.74
N LYS A 73 -19.08 -4.30 3.88
CA LYS A 73 -19.48 -5.69 4.02
C LYS A 73 -18.56 -6.34 5.04
N SER A 74 -18.61 -5.83 6.27
CA SER A 74 -18.70 -6.79 7.37
C SER A 74 -19.97 -7.59 7.07
N LYS A 75 -19.84 -8.73 6.37
CA LYS A 75 -20.86 -9.76 6.43
C LYS A 75 -20.91 -10.13 7.91
N SER A 76 -21.84 -9.53 8.66
CA SER A 76 -22.36 -10.17 9.85
C SER A 76 -22.76 -11.57 9.41
N ALA A 77 -21.98 -12.55 9.83
CA ALA A 77 -22.44 -13.92 9.88
C ALA A 77 -23.74 -13.87 10.69
N LYS A 78 -24.84 -14.22 10.05
CA LYS A 78 -26.10 -14.56 10.70
C LYS A 78 -26.22 -16.07 10.67
#